data_AF-A0A5C7FX54-F1
#
_entry.id   AF-A0A5C7FX54-F1
#
_cell.length_a   1.000
_cell.length_b   1.000
_cell.length_c   1.000
_cell.angle_alpha   90.00
_cell.angle_beta   90.00
_cell.angle_gamma   90.00
#
_symmetry.space_group_name_H-M   'P 1'
#
loop_
_entity.id
_entity.type
_entity.pdbx_description
1 polymer ?
#
loop_
_entity_poly.entity_id
_entity_poly.type
_entity_poly.pdbx_seq_one_letter_code
_entity_poly.pdbx_strand_id
1 'polypeptide(L)'
;MTAFQGGAAPLSNAGFERAKQSLEADAESLWALIAVETSGFGFLPDRRPKILFERHVFHRRTGGRHDAHAEISATTVGGHLGGGAEYARLERAMRLDRQAAFDSASWGLGQVMGYHATRLGYPSTEEMVARFCEGEDEQLAAAQRFISANPPLRQAFAQKKWTRVAFFYNGAAYARHGYDRRLAHFHDLYELKGTPSITVRMAQAWLTYLGYRPRGIDGILGQGTEMAVIDFQKARGLPVTAEPDDATLEQLRLAVANGGAVRPS
;
A
#
# COMPACT_ATOMS: atom_id res chain seq x y z
N MET A 1 8.39 -10.46 18.54
CA MET A 1 7.89 -9.93 17.26
C MET A 1 7.37 -8.53 17.52
N THR A 2 7.93 -7.54 16.85
CA THR A 2 7.34 -6.21 16.70
C THR A 2 5.98 -6.36 16.02
N ALA A 3 4.91 -5.85 16.65
CA ALA A 3 3.56 -5.97 16.09
C ALA A 3 3.53 -5.33 14.68
N PHE A 4 2.85 -5.98 13.73
CA PHE A 4 2.65 -5.49 12.35
C PHE A 4 3.89 -5.42 11.44
N GLN A 5 4.93 -6.18 11.73
CA GLN A 5 6.06 -6.39 10.82
C GLN A 5 6.06 -7.82 10.28
N GLY A 6 6.29 -7.94 8.97
CA GLY A 6 6.45 -9.20 8.23
C GLY A 6 7.51 -9.04 7.13
N GLY A 7 7.41 -9.81 6.04
CA GLY A 7 8.34 -9.71 4.91
C GLY A 7 8.42 -8.32 4.25
N ALA A 8 7.34 -7.52 4.31
CA ALA A 8 7.21 -6.22 3.66
C ALA A 8 7.64 -6.21 2.18
N ALA A 9 7.36 -7.31 1.48
CA ALA A 9 7.79 -7.53 0.10
C ALA A 9 7.10 -6.53 -0.84
N PRO A 10 7.87 -5.83 -1.70
CA PRO A 10 7.29 -4.94 -2.69
C PRO A 10 6.48 -5.73 -3.73
N LEU A 11 5.51 -5.04 -4.35
CA LEU A 11 4.63 -5.56 -5.37
C LEU A 11 5.42 -6.21 -6.51
N SER A 12 5.08 -7.45 -6.84
CA SER A 12 5.72 -8.22 -7.90
C SER A 12 4.97 -8.08 -9.23
N ASN A 13 5.65 -8.38 -10.34
CA ASN A 13 5.02 -8.45 -11.66
C ASN A 13 3.87 -9.47 -11.66
N ALA A 14 4.07 -10.61 -11.01
CA ALA A 14 3.03 -11.64 -10.94
C ALA A 14 1.81 -11.16 -10.14
N GLY A 15 2.01 -10.45 -9.03
CA GLY A 15 0.92 -9.85 -8.24
C GLY A 15 0.14 -8.80 -9.02
N PHE A 16 0.85 -7.90 -9.69
CA PHE A 16 0.25 -6.87 -10.54
C PHE A 16 -0.55 -7.48 -11.70
N GLU A 17 0.03 -8.42 -12.44
CA GLU A 17 -0.63 -9.07 -13.59
C GLU A 17 -1.86 -9.87 -13.17
N ARG A 18 -1.81 -10.60 -12.03
CA ARG A 18 -3.00 -11.30 -11.50
C ARG A 18 -4.14 -10.34 -11.21
N ALA A 19 -3.84 -9.20 -10.57
CA ALA A 19 -4.86 -8.20 -10.25
C ALA A 19 -5.44 -7.56 -11.52
N LYS A 20 -4.56 -7.19 -12.47
CA LYS A 20 -4.94 -6.62 -13.77
C LYS A 20 -5.87 -7.56 -14.55
N GLN A 21 -5.47 -8.82 -14.69
CA GLN A 21 -6.26 -9.84 -15.40
C GLN A 21 -7.61 -10.09 -14.73
N SER A 22 -7.66 -10.20 -13.41
CA SER A 22 -8.92 -10.45 -12.69
C SER A 22 -9.92 -9.29 -12.81
N LEU A 23 -9.42 -8.05 -12.90
CA LEU A 23 -10.25 -6.87 -13.09
C LEU A 23 -10.61 -6.60 -14.55
N GLU A 24 -9.97 -7.29 -15.50
CA GLU A 24 -10.02 -6.95 -16.93
C GLU A 24 -9.70 -5.47 -17.17
N ALA A 25 -8.74 -4.94 -16.41
CA ALA A 25 -8.32 -3.55 -16.45
C ALA A 25 -7.00 -3.38 -17.20
N ASP A 26 -6.70 -2.16 -17.62
CA ASP A 26 -5.37 -1.80 -18.09
C ASP A 26 -4.42 -1.46 -16.93
N ALA A 27 -3.14 -1.32 -17.25
CA ALA A 27 -2.10 -1.08 -16.24
C ALA A 27 -2.20 0.34 -15.67
N GLU A 28 -2.58 1.32 -16.50
CA GLU A 28 -2.73 2.74 -16.19
C GLU A 28 -3.81 2.94 -15.12
N SER A 29 -4.95 2.26 -15.25
CA SER A 29 -6.06 2.32 -14.29
C SER A 29 -5.67 1.74 -12.94
N LEU A 30 -4.93 0.62 -12.94
CA LEU A 30 -4.47 -0.01 -11.71
C LEU A 30 -3.40 0.84 -11.00
N TRP A 31 -2.47 1.42 -11.76
CA TRP A 31 -1.49 2.37 -11.23
C TRP A 31 -2.13 3.66 -10.74
N ALA A 32 -3.17 4.18 -11.42
CA ALA A 32 -3.92 5.34 -10.97
C ALA A 32 -4.54 5.10 -9.59
N LEU A 33 -5.16 3.94 -9.37
CA LEU A 33 -5.67 3.55 -8.06
C LEU A 33 -4.54 3.53 -7.01
N ILE A 34 -3.43 2.85 -7.29
CA ILE A 34 -2.30 2.73 -6.36
C ILE A 34 -1.69 4.11 -6.03
N ALA A 35 -1.55 5.00 -7.01
CA ALA A 35 -1.04 6.35 -6.84
C ALA A 35 -1.97 7.21 -5.98
N VAL A 36 -3.28 7.10 -6.19
CA VAL A 36 -4.28 7.83 -5.42
C VAL A 36 -4.32 7.39 -3.95
N GLU A 37 -4.27 6.09 -3.70
CA GLU A 37 -4.45 5.53 -2.35
C GLU A 37 -3.20 5.64 -1.48
N THR A 38 -2.01 5.42 -2.04
CA THR A 38 -0.78 5.32 -1.22
C THR A 38 0.44 5.99 -1.82
N SER A 39 0.26 6.82 -2.85
CA SER A 39 1.37 7.45 -3.58
C SER A 39 2.38 6.41 -4.09
N GLY A 40 1.89 5.25 -4.53
CA GLY A 40 2.73 4.25 -5.17
C GLY A 40 3.25 3.15 -4.26
N PHE A 41 3.18 3.25 -2.92
CA PHE A 41 3.84 2.28 -2.02
C PHE A 41 3.07 2.04 -0.73
N GLY A 42 2.83 0.77 -0.38
CA GLY A 42 1.95 0.32 0.69
C GLY A 42 2.59 0.17 2.07
N PHE A 43 3.91 0.38 2.19
CA PHE A 43 4.63 0.29 3.46
C PHE A 43 5.18 1.64 3.93
N LEU A 44 5.31 1.79 5.25
CA LEU A 44 6.06 2.85 5.91
C LEU A 44 7.57 2.56 5.89
N PRO A 45 8.44 3.56 6.17
CA PRO A 45 9.88 3.33 6.25
C PRO A 45 10.30 2.26 7.28
N ASP A 46 9.50 2.06 8.32
CA ASP A 46 9.71 1.01 9.34
C ASP A 46 9.09 -0.36 8.96
N ARG A 47 8.72 -0.52 7.68
CA ARG A 47 8.18 -1.74 7.06
C ARG A 47 6.81 -2.18 7.56
N ARG A 48 6.14 -1.39 8.39
CA ARG A 48 4.73 -1.63 8.72
C ARG A 48 3.83 -1.20 7.56
N PRO A 49 2.71 -1.88 7.28
CA PRO A 49 1.75 -1.40 6.28
C PRO A 49 1.32 0.04 6.56
N LYS A 50 1.11 0.87 5.53
CA LYS A 50 0.48 2.17 5.69
C LYS A 50 -0.95 1.96 6.18
N ILE A 51 -1.34 2.72 7.19
CA ILE A 51 -2.70 2.67 7.75
C ILE A 51 -3.29 4.06 7.90
N LEU A 52 -4.62 4.12 7.94
CA LEU A 52 -5.37 5.23 8.49
C LEU A 52 -6.40 4.67 9.48
N PHE A 53 -6.35 5.11 10.73
CA PHE A 53 -7.31 4.68 11.75
C PHE A 53 -8.52 5.63 11.81
N GLU A 54 -9.71 5.04 11.71
CA GLU A 54 -10.99 5.74 11.66
C GLU A 54 -11.74 5.65 12.98
N ARG A 55 -11.55 6.66 13.85
CA ARG A 55 -12.22 6.74 15.17
C ARG A 55 -13.75 6.63 15.11
N HIS A 56 -14.33 7.07 14.00
CA HIS A 56 -15.76 7.04 13.76
C HIS A 56 -16.27 5.66 13.33
N VAL A 57 -15.42 4.85 12.69
CA VAL A 57 -15.69 3.43 12.48
C VAL A 57 -15.59 2.68 13.81
N PHE A 58 -14.57 2.99 14.62
CA PHE A 58 -14.39 2.37 15.94
C PHE A 58 -15.57 2.65 16.89
N HIS A 59 -16.04 3.90 16.94
CA HIS A 59 -17.26 4.27 17.65
C HIS A 59 -18.44 3.39 17.23
N ARG A 60 -18.73 3.31 15.91
CA ARG A 60 -19.85 2.49 15.40
C ARG A 60 -19.70 1.01 15.76
N ARG A 61 -18.49 0.46 15.67
CA ARG A 61 -18.22 -0.96 15.94
C ARG A 61 -18.31 -1.33 17.40
N THR A 62 -18.02 -0.39 18.29
CA THR A 62 -18.08 -0.61 19.73
C THR A 62 -19.39 -0.12 20.35
N GLY A 63 -20.29 0.46 19.55
CA GLY A 63 -21.53 1.07 20.03
C GLY A 63 -21.30 2.28 20.93
N GLY A 64 -20.21 3.03 20.71
CA GLY A 64 -19.84 4.20 21.51
C GLY A 64 -19.34 3.89 22.93
N ARG A 65 -19.12 2.61 23.29
CA ARG A 65 -18.64 2.20 24.64
C ARG A 65 -17.34 2.89 25.08
N HIS A 66 -16.56 3.43 24.15
CA HIS A 66 -15.25 4.01 24.40
C HIS A 66 -15.16 5.51 24.11
N ASP A 67 -16.29 6.23 24.02
CA ASP A 67 -16.33 7.67 23.68
C ASP A 67 -15.64 8.58 24.72
N ALA A 68 -15.32 8.06 25.92
CA ALA A 68 -14.45 8.75 26.87
C ALA A 68 -13.02 8.98 26.31
N HIS A 69 -12.62 8.23 25.27
CA HIS A 69 -11.37 8.38 24.53
C HIS A 69 -11.63 9.01 23.16
N ALA A 70 -11.92 10.32 23.12
CA ALA A 70 -12.37 11.03 21.91
C ALA A 70 -11.37 10.99 20.71
N GLU A 71 -10.10 10.69 20.97
CA GLU A 71 -9.07 10.47 19.94
C GLU A 71 -9.17 9.09 19.27
N ILE A 72 -9.82 8.12 19.94
CA ILE A 72 -10.01 6.74 19.52
C ILE A 72 -11.45 6.43 19.10
N SER A 73 -12.44 7.02 19.78
CA SER A 73 -13.87 6.80 19.55
C SER A 73 -14.61 8.14 19.51
N ALA A 74 -15.19 8.48 18.37
CA ALA A 74 -16.04 9.67 18.23
C ALA A 74 -17.00 9.50 17.05
N THR A 75 -18.20 10.09 17.10
CA THR A 75 -19.16 10.05 15.97
C THR A 75 -18.64 10.75 14.72
N THR A 76 -17.74 11.72 14.87
CA THR A 76 -17.16 12.52 13.79
C THR A 76 -15.89 11.91 13.21
N VAL A 77 -15.71 12.02 11.89
CA VAL A 77 -14.44 11.72 11.20
C VAL A 77 -13.27 12.56 11.74
N GLY A 78 -12.03 12.15 11.46
CA GLY A 78 -10.82 12.89 11.81
C GLY A 78 -9.99 12.32 12.96
N GLY A 79 -9.13 13.18 13.52
CA GLY A 79 -8.14 12.78 14.54
C GLY A 79 -6.91 12.08 13.96
N HIS A 80 -6.75 12.10 12.63
CA HIS A 80 -5.61 11.50 11.94
C HIS A 80 -4.33 12.28 12.26
N LEU A 81 -3.29 11.55 12.64
CA LEU A 81 -1.92 12.01 12.82
C LEU A 81 -1.07 11.72 11.58
N GLY A 82 -1.43 10.68 10.82
CA GLY A 82 -0.76 10.28 9.60
C GLY A 82 0.55 9.50 9.84
N GLY A 83 0.99 8.77 8.82
CA GLY A 83 2.24 8.00 8.85
C GLY A 83 2.29 7.00 10.02
N GLY A 84 3.48 6.83 10.60
CA GLY A 84 3.70 5.89 11.70
C GLY A 84 2.96 6.24 13.00
N ALA A 85 2.48 7.47 13.16
CA ALA A 85 1.75 7.90 14.35
C ALA A 85 0.34 7.31 14.44
N GLU A 86 -0.25 6.86 13.31
CA GLU A 86 -1.53 6.15 13.30
C GLU A 86 -1.46 4.83 14.08
N TYR A 87 -0.31 4.16 14.12
CA TYR A 87 -0.14 2.94 14.88
C TYR A 87 -0.28 3.16 16.39
N ALA A 88 0.13 4.33 16.91
CA ALA A 88 -0.06 4.66 18.32
C ALA A 88 -1.56 4.78 18.67
N ARG A 89 -2.39 5.26 17.73
CA ARG A 89 -3.85 5.28 17.87
C ARG A 89 -4.43 3.88 17.80
N LEU A 90 -4.02 3.09 16.81
CA LEU A 90 -4.44 1.71 16.65
C LEU A 90 -4.12 0.87 17.89
N GLU A 91 -2.90 0.95 18.43
CA GLU A 91 -2.49 0.21 19.62
C GLU A 91 -3.28 0.60 20.87
N ARG A 92 -3.67 1.87 21.02
CA ARG A 92 -4.60 2.30 22.07
C ARG A 92 -5.98 1.68 21.87
N ALA A 93 -6.50 1.73 20.65
CA ALA A 93 -7.78 1.11 20.31
C ALA A 93 -7.77 -0.41 20.58
N MET A 94 -6.68 -1.10 20.27
CA MET A 94 -6.53 -2.54 20.49
C MET A 94 -6.61 -2.93 21.97
N ARG A 95 -6.18 -2.03 22.89
CA ARG A 95 -6.31 -2.24 24.34
C ARG A 95 -7.76 -2.09 24.83
N LEU A 96 -8.59 -1.37 24.09
CA LEU A 96 -10.00 -1.15 24.41
C LEU A 96 -10.88 -2.25 23.80
N ASP A 97 -10.73 -2.49 22.50
CA ASP A 97 -11.42 -3.54 21.76
C ASP A 97 -10.58 -3.92 20.52
N ARG A 98 -9.95 -5.10 20.58
CA ARG A 98 -8.97 -5.53 19.58
C ARG A 98 -9.59 -5.75 18.21
N GLN A 99 -10.72 -6.47 18.14
CA GLN A 99 -11.37 -6.74 16.86
C GLN A 99 -11.87 -5.44 16.23
N ALA A 100 -12.54 -4.58 17.00
CA ALA A 100 -13.02 -3.30 16.49
C ALA A 100 -11.86 -2.40 16.04
N ALA A 101 -10.70 -2.45 16.69
CA ALA A 101 -9.53 -1.68 16.31
C ALA A 101 -9.02 -2.05 14.91
N PHE A 102 -8.81 -3.34 14.66
CA PHE A 102 -8.36 -3.85 13.36
C PHE A 102 -9.36 -3.52 12.26
N ASP A 103 -10.64 -3.70 12.55
CA ASP A 103 -11.72 -3.41 11.61
C ASP A 103 -11.84 -1.93 11.25
N SER A 104 -11.37 -1.04 12.13
CA SER A 104 -11.52 0.40 12.02
C SER A 104 -10.33 1.10 11.36
N ALA A 105 -9.39 0.35 10.78
CA ALA A 105 -8.30 0.91 9.99
C ALA A 105 -8.38 0.50 8.52
N SER A 106 -7.94 1.37 7.62
CA SER A 106 -7.55 1.02 6.26
C SER A 106 -6.12 0.51 6.24
N TRP A 107 -5.80 -0.41 5.32
CA TRP A 107 -4.51 -1.10 5.32
C TRP A 107 -3.86 -1.18 3.94
N GLY A 108 -2.56 -0.92 3.90
CA GLY A 108 -1.67 -1.25 2.76
C GLY A 108 -1.97 -0.48 1.48
N LEU A 109 -1.44 -1.01 0.37
CA LEU A 109 -1.36 -0.38 -0.95
C LEU A 109 -2.69 0.17 -1.47
N GLY A 110 -3.78 -0.56 -1.27
CA GLY A 110 -5.12 -0.15 -1.70
C GLY A 110 -5.98 0.47 -0.59
N GLN A 111 -5.45 0.68 0.62
CA GLN A 111 -6.20 1.24 1.75
C GLN A 111 -7.55 0.53 2.01
N VAL A 112 -7.58 -0.80 1.88
CA VAL A 112 -8.80 -1.58 2.11
C VAL A 112 -9.15 -1.56 3.60
N MET A 113 -10.40 -1.20 3.92
CA MET A 113 -10.88 -1.18 5.31
C MET A 113 -10.92 -2.58 5.92
N GLY A 114 -10.40 -2.70 7.14
CA GLY A 114 -10.31 -3.93 7.91
C GLY A 114 -11.63 -4.69 7.99
N TYR A 115 -12.71 -3.96 8.21
CA TYR A 115 -14.03 -4.57 8.33
C TYR A 115 -14.56 -5.29 7.08
N HIS A 116 -13.90 -5.15 5.92
CA HIS A 116 -14.24 -5.92 4.73
C HIS A 116 -13.64 -7.33 4.71
N ALA A 117 -12.72 -7.66 5.63
CA ALA A 117 -11.91 -8.89 5.57
C ALA A 117 -12.72 -10.16 5.29
N THR A 118 -13.76 -10.44 6.07
CA THR A 118 -14.58 -11.66 5.90
C THR A 118 -15.34 -11.69 4.57
N ARG A 119 -15.89 -10.54 4.14
CA ARG A 119 -16.54 -10.39 2.82
C ARG A 119 -15.56 -10.62 1.67
N LEU A 120 -14.28 -10.31 1.87
CA LEU A 120 -13.21 -10.50 0.89
C LEU A 120 -12.54 -11.87 0.96
N GLY A 121 -13.09 -12.79 1.77
CA GLY A 121 -12.64 -14.18 1.87
C GLY A 121 -11.47 -14.41 2.83
N TYR A 122 -11.13 -13.43 3.68
CA TYR A 122 -10.19 -13.65 4.77
C TYR A 122 -10.89 -14.29 5.99
N PRO A 123 -10.24 -15.17 6.75
CA PRO A 123 -10.83 -15.75 7.96
C PRO A 123 -11.15 -14.69 9.03
N SER A 124 -10.30 -13.67 9.15
CA SER A 124 -10.49 -12.54 10.05
C SER A 124 -9.73 -11.31 9.54
N THR A 125 -9.99 -10.17 10.15
CA THR A 125 -9.24 -8.94 9.87
C THR A 125 -7.78 -9.05 10.29
N GLU A 126 -7.49 -9.76 11.38
CA GLU A 126 -6.12 -10.02 11.81
C GLU A 126 -5.34 -10.86 10.79
N GLU A 127 -5.99 -11.90 10.22
CA GLU A 127 -5.39 -12.72 9.15
C GLU A 127 -5.16 -11.92 7.87
N MET A 128 -6.08 -11.00 7.52
CA MET A 128 -5.87 -10.08 6.41
C MET A 128 -4.64 -9.20 6.66
N VAL A 129 -4.54 -8.61 7.86
CA VAL A 129 -3.42 -7.73 8.24
C VAL A 129 -2.10 -8.49 8.31
N ALA A 130 -2.09 -9.72 8.81
CA ALA A 130 -0.90 -10.57 8.84
C ALA A 130 -0.35 -10.78 7.42
N ARG A 131 -1.21 -11.12 6.45
CA ARG A 131 -0.79 -11.27 5.05
C ARG A 131 -0.36 -9.95 4.42
N PHE A 132 -0.97 -8.82 4.80
CA PHE A 132 -0.54 -7.50 4.33
C PHE A 132 0.83 -7.12 4.87
N CYS A 133 1.21 -7.59 6.07
CA CYS A 133 2.56 -7.40 6.60
C CYS A 133 3.61 -8.17 5.78
N GLU A 134 3.22 -9.25 5.10
CA GLU A 134 4.13 -10.03 4.26
C GLU A 134 4.47 -9.34 2.94
N GLY A 135 3.51 -8.72 2.25
CA GLY A 135 3.81 -8.07 0.98
C GLY A 135 2.65 -7.36 0.29
N GLU A 136 2.99 -6.50 -0.66
CA GLU A 136 2.02 -5.70 -1.43
C GLU A 136 1.19 -6.52 -2.41
N ASP A 137 1.64 -7.72 -2.81
CA ASP A 137 0.87 -8.63 -3.65
C ASP A 137 -0.50 -8.93 -3.03
N GLU A 138 -0.55 -9.26 -1.72
CA GLU A 138 -1.83 -9.52 -1.05
C GLU A 138 -2.59 -8.21 -0.77
N GLN A 139 -1.89 -7.10 -0.52
CA GLN A 139 -2.52 -5.79 -0.37
C GLN A 139 -3.27 -5.37 -1.64
N LEU A 140 -2.67 -5.59 -2.82
CA LEU A 140 -3.30 -5.33 -4.11
C LEU A 140 -4.41 -6.35 -4.39
N ALA A 141 -4.20 -7.63 -4.06
CA ALA A 141 -5.22 -8.66 -4.22
C ALA A 141 -6.49 -8.33 -3.43
N ALA A 142 -6.37 -7.78 -2.22
CA ALA A 142 -7.53 -7.34 -1.45
C ALA A 142 -8.29 -6.19 -2.13
N ALA A 143 -7.57 -5.20 -2.67
CA ALA A 143 -8.17 -4.10 -3.43
C ALA A 143 -8.91 -4.62 -4.67
N GLN A 144 -8.31 -5.57 -5.38
CA GLN A 144 -8.92 -6.27 -6.49
C GLN A 144 -10.19 -7.01 -6.06
N ARG A 145 -10.15 -7.82 -4.98
CA ARG A 145 -11.32 -8.54 -4.46
C ARG A 145 -12.43 -7.57 -4.06
N PHE A 146 -12.09 -6.43 -3.49
CA PHE A 146 -13.05 -5.39 -3.13
C PHE A 146 -13.78 -4.81 -4.34
N ILE A 147 -13.05 -4.49 -5.41
CA ILE A 147 -13.63 -4.05 -6.69
C ILE A 147 -14.50 -5.15 -7.28
N SER A 148 -14.01 -6.40 -7.34
CA SER A 148 -14.74 -7.53 -7.91
C SER A 148 -16.02 -7.88 -7.13
N ALA A 149 -16.03 -7.71 -5.80
CA ALA A 149 -17.18 -7.95 -4.94
C ALA A 149 -18.27 -6.87 -5.01
N ASN A 150 -18.08 -5.84 -5.86
CA ASN A 150 -19.03 -4.75 -6.10
C ASN A 150 -19.25 -4.59 -7.62
N PRO A 151 -20.27 -5.22 -8.21
CA PRO A 151 -20.45 -5.21 -9.67
C PRO A 151 -20.56 -3.80 -10.29
N PRO A 152 -21.30 -2.83 -9.70
CA PRO A 152 -21.27 -1.44 -10.17
C PRO A 152 -19.89 -0.79 -10.17
N LEU A 153 -19.06 -1.07 -9.15
CA LEU A 153 -17.67 -0.58 -9.09
C LEU A 153 -16.80 -1.27 -10.14
N ARG A 154 -16.86 -2.60 -10.25
CA ARG A 154 -16.12 -3.35 -11.27
C ARG A 154 -16.41 -2.82 -12.67
N GLN A 155 -17.69 -2.62 -13.01
CA GLN A 155 -18.07 -2.06 -14.30
C GLN A 155 -17.56 -0.63 -14.48
N ALA A 156 -17.68 0.22 -13.45
CA ALA A 156 -17.17 1.58 -13.50
C ALA A 156 -15.64 1.63 -13.69
N PHE A 157 -14.90 0.73 -13.05
CA PHE A 157 -13.45 0.62 -13.17
C PHE A 157 -13.04 0.22 -14.59
N ALA A 158 -13.63 -0.86 -15.13
CA ALA A 158 -13.38 -1.31 -16.50
C ALA A 158 -13.74 -0.24 -17.56
N GLN A 159 -14.77 0.57 -17.30
CA GLN A 159 -15.21 1.65 -18.19
C GLN A 159 -14.56 3.01 -17.88
N LYS A 160 -13.58 3.06 -16.97
CA LYS A 160 -12.84 4.28 -16.58
C LYS A 160 -13.78 5.42 -16.13
N LYS A 161 -14.90 5.08 -15.49
CA LYS A 161 -15.88 6.04 -14.98
C LYS A 161 -15.43 6.57 -13.61
N TRP A 162 -14.40 7.40 -13.60
CA TRP A 162 -13.68 7.83 -12.38
C TRP A 162 -14.55 8.38 -11.26
N THR A 163 -15.57 9.17 -11.58
CA THR A 163 -16.55 9.66 -10.59
C THR A 163 -17.29 8.51 -9.89
N ARG A 164 -17.70 7.47 -10.65
CA ARG A 164 -18.36 6.28 -10.09
C ARG A 164 -17.37 5.40 -9.32
N VAL A 165 -16.15 5.25 -9.84
CA VAL A 165 -15.07 4.52 -9.14
C VAL A 165 -14.83 5.15 -7.78
N ALA A 166 -14.57 6.46 -7.74
CA ALA A 166 -14.31 7.20 -6.51
C ALA A 166 -15.49 7.12 -5.52
N PHE A 167 -16.73 7.21 -5.99
CA PHE A 167 -17.91 7.06 -5.14
C PHE A 167 -17.99 5.68 -4.48
N PHE A 168 -17.84 4.60 -5.24
CA PHE A 168 -17.96 3.25 -4.69
C PHE A 168 -16.73 2.79 -3.90
N TYR A 169 -15.54 3.33 -4.21
CA TYR A 169 -14.29 2.98 -3.55
C TYR A 169 -14.05 3.82 -2.28
N ASN A 170 -14.15 5.14 -2.39
CA ASN A 170 -13.83 6.08 -1.30
C ASN A 170 -15.08 6.58 -0.55
N GLY A 171 -16.28 6.33 -1.07
CA GLY A 171 -17.55 6.69 -0.42
C GLY A 171 -18.12 8.04 -0.86
N ALA A 172 -19.28 8.41 -0.30
CA ALA A 172 -20.07 9.58 -0.74
C ALA A 172 -19.34 10.93 -0.66
N ALA A 173 -18.34 11.05 0.21
CA ALA A 173 -17.53 12.26 0.37
C ALA A 173 -16.40 12.39 -0.67
N TYR A 174 -16.31 11.49 -1.67
CA TYR A 174 -15.16 11.41 -2.57
C TYR A 174 -14.79 12.75 -3.24
N ALA A 175 -15.80 13.52 -3.66
CA ALA A 175 -15.60 14.77 -4.41
C ALA A 175 -14.89 15.85 -3.57
N ARG A 176 -15.11 15.85 -2.24
CA ARG A 176 -14.44 16.79 -1.30
C ARG A 176 -12.92 16.58 -1.30
N HIS A 177 -12.48 15.35 -1.51
CA HIS A 177 -11.06 14.97 -1.56
C HIS A 177 -10.53 14.87 -3.00
N GLY A 178 -11.38 15.15 -3.99
CA GLY A 178 -11.01 15.13 -5.42
C GLY A 178 -10.53 13.77 -5.92
N TYR A 179 -10.97 12.67 -5.31
CA TYR A 179 -10.54 11.32 -5.68
C TYR A 179 -10.78 11.02 -7.17
N ASP A 180 -11.94 11.41 -7.69
CA ASP A 180 -12.31 11.29 -9.09
C ASP A 180 -11.33 12.01 -10.04
N ARG A 181 -11.01 13.28 -9.73
CA ARG A 181 -10.07 14.09 -10.50
C ARG A 181 -8.65 13.54 -10.43
N ARG A 182 -8.24 13.02 -9.28
CA ARG A 182 -6.91 12.41 -9.09
C ARG A 182 -6.80 11.08 -9.85
N LEU A 183 -7.83 10.24 -9.82
CA LEU A 183 -7.87 8.99 -10.59
C LEU A 183 -7.75 9.27 -12.10
N ALA A 184 -8.55 10.23 -12.61
CA ALA A 184 -8.46 10.66 -14.00
C ALA A 184 -7.06 11.19 -14.34
N HIS A 185 -6.53 12.09 -13.51
CA HIS A 185 -5.22 12.69 -13.72
C HIS A 185 -4.09 11.65 -13.81
N PHE A 186 -4.04 10.70 -12.86
CA PHE A 186 -2.99 9.68 -12.88
C PHE A 186 -3.16 8.70 -14.02
N HIS A 187 -4.39 8.32 -14.37
CA HIS A 187 -4.64 7.49 -15.54
C HIS A 187 -4.09 8.15 -16.81
N ASP A 188 -4.46 9.41 -17.07
CA ASP A 188 -4.04 10.14 -18.27
C ASP A 188 -2.52 10.37 -18.28
N LEU A 189 -1.92 10.61 -17.10
CA LEU A 189 -0.48 10.69 -16.96
C LEU A 189 0.21 9.39 -17.40
N TYR A 190 -0.28 8.24 -16.95
CA TYR A 190 0.32 6.95 -17.28
C TYR A 190 0.05 6.50 -18.71
N GLU A 191 -1.09 6.88 -19.28
CA GLU A 191 -1.36 6.69 -20.72
C GLU A 191 -0.38 7.51 -21.58
N LEU A 192 -0.04 8.74 -21.15
CA LEU A 192 0.86 9.62 -21.90
C LEU A 192 2.35 9.29 -21.69
N LYS A 193 2.75 8.95 -20.46
CA LYS A 193 4.17 8.83 -20.05
C LYS A 193 4.63 7.39 -19.87
N GLY A 194 3.72 6.42 -19.94
CA GLY A 194 3.96 5.05 -19.51
C GLY A 194 3.76 4.88 -18.01
N THR A 195 3.63 3.63 -17.59
CA THR A 195 3.41 3.24 -16.20
C THR A 195 4.73 3.07 -15.44
N PRO A 196 4.72 3.19 -14.10
CA PRO A 196 5.87 2.86 -13.26
C PRO A 196 6.39 1.44 -13.52
N SER A 197 7.71 1.29 -13.57
CA SER A 197 8.35 -0.03 -13.66
C SER A 197 8.30 -0.73 -12.32
N ILE A 198 7.64 -1.89 -12.26
CA ILE A 198 7.61 -2.76 -11.08
C ILE A 198 9.04 -3.14 -10.67
N THR A 199 9.91 -3.50 -11.62
CA THR A 199 11.30 -3.88 -11.35
C THR A 199 12.08 -2.77 -10.67
N VAL A 200 12.01 -1.55 -11.22
CA VAL A 200 12.69 -0.39 -10.64
C VAL A 200 12.14 -0.10 -9.24
N ARG A 201 10.82 -0.17 -9.08
CA ARG A 201 10.16 0.07 -7.79
C ARG A 201 10.55 -0.94 -6.73
N MET A 202 10.66 -2.22 -7.09
CA MET A 202 11.16 -3.28 -6.21
C MET A 202 12.59 -2.99 -5.76
N ALA A 203 13.47 -2.62 -6.70
CA ALA A 203 14.85 -2.26 -6.39
C ALA A 203 14.93 -1.04 -5.45
N GLN A 204 14.16 0.02 -5.73
CA GLN A 204 14.06 1.21 -4.88
C GLN A 204 13.61 0.86 -3.44
N ALA A 205 12.62 -0.02 -3.29
CA ALA A 205 12.16 -0.48 -1.98
C ALA A 205 13.27 -1.22 -1.22
N TRP A 206 13.91 -2.21 -1.86
CA TRP A 206 14.98 -2.98 -1.22
C TRP A 206 16.22 -2.15 -0.93
N LEU A 207 16.63 -1.25 -1.82
CA LEU A 207 17.70 -0.29 -1.57
C LEU A 207 17.41 0.56 -0.34
N THR A 208 16.18 1.09 -0.23
CA THR A 208 15.73 1.87 0.94
C THR A 208 15.81 1.03 2.22
N TYR A 209 15.36 -0.22 2.17
CA TYR A 209 15.38 -1.17 3.28
C TYR A 209 16.79 -1.51 3.77
N LEU A 210 17.78 -1.47 2.87
CA LEU A 210 19.20 -1.71 3.14
C LEU A 210 19.94 -0.41 3.53
N GLY A 211 19.27 0.74 3.52
CA GLY A 211 19.82 2.04 3.94
C GLY A 211 20.46 2.86 2.81
N TYR A 212 20.33 2.44 1.55
CA TYR A 212 20.68 3.25 0.38
C TYR A 212 19.58 4.31 0.11
N ARG A 213 19.87 5.30 -0.73
CA ARG A 213 18.99 6.46 -0.96
C ARG A 213 18.58 6.62 -2.43
N PRO A 214 17.60 5.84 -2.93
CA PRO A 214 17.13 5.94 -4.31
C PRO A 214 16.32 7.22 -4.62
N ARG A 215 16.07 8.07 -3.61
CA ARG A 215 15.28 9.31 -3.67
C ARG A 215 13.77 9.14 -3.90
N GLY A 216 13.25 7.94 -3.66
CA GLY A 216 11.81 7.65 -3.75
C GLY A 216 11.56 6.17 -4.02
N ILE A 217 10.29 5.77 -3.98
CA ILE A 217 9.83 4.47 -4.46
C ILE A 217 8.66 4.76 -5.41
N ASP A 218 9.00 5.12 -6.65
CA ASP A 218 8.09 5.62 -7.68
C ASP A 218 8.12 4.78 -8.96
N GLY A 219 9.02 3.79 -9.07
CA GLY A 219 9.20 2.95 -10.25
C GLY A 219 9.83 3.65 -11.44
N ILE A 220 10.44 4.82 -11.24
CA ILE A 220 11.12 5.60 -12.29
C ILE A 220 12.64 5.49 -12.08
N LEU A 221 13.37 5.07 -13.11
CA LEU A 221 14.82 5.02 -13.07
C LEU A 221 15.39 6.43 -13.30
N GLY A 222 15.49 7.20 -12.23
CA GLY A 222 16.16 8.50 -12.22
C GLY A 222 17.54 8.45 -11.55
N GLN A 223 18.28 9.55 -11.65
CA GLN A 223 19.65 9.69 -11.14
C GLN A 223 19.83 9.20 -9.68
N GLY A 224 18.85 9.48 -8.81
CA GLY A 224 18.88 9.01 -7.42
C GLY A 224 18.88 7.48 -7.31
N THR A 225 18.09 6.81 -8.14
CA THR A 225 18.00 5.35 -8.17
C THR A 225 19.24 4.74 -8.82
N GLU A 226 19.72 5.31 -9.93
CA GLU A 226 20.95 4.87 -10.60
C GLU A 226 22.15 4.90 -9.64
N MET A 227 22.36 6.01 -8.92
CA MET A 227 23.45 6.11 -7.94
C MET A 227 23.33 5.06 -6.82
N ALA A 228 22.13 4.84 -6.30
CA ALA A 228 21.91 3.85 -5.25
C ALA A 228 22.17 2.41 -5.75
N VAL A 229 21.80 2.10 -7.00
CA VAL A 229 22.11 0.82 -7.65
C VAL A 229 23.62 0.67 -7.84
N ILE A 230 24.31 1.68 -8.36
CA ILE A 230 25.77 1.68 -8.53
C ILE A 230 26.48 1.41 -7.21
N ASP A 231 26.09 2.09 -6.13
CA ASP A 231 26.69 1.93 -4.82
C ASP A 231 26.49 0.50 -4.29
N PHE A 232 25.27 -0.05 -4.46
CA PHE A 232 24.98 -1.42 -4.08
C PHE A 232 25.78 -2.44 -4.90
N GLN A 233 25.85 -2.27 -6.22
CA GLN A 233 26.61 -3.14 -7.12
C GLN A 233 28.08 -3.18 -6.73
N LYS A 234 28.70 -2.01 -6.51
CA LYS A 234 30.08 -1.90 -6.02
C LYS A 234 30.27 -2.60 -4.68
N ALA A 235 29.37 -2.37 -3.72
CA ALA A 235 29.43 -2.98 -2.39
C ALA A 235 29.30 -4.51 -2.42
N ARG A 236 28.69 -5.08 -3.48
CA ARG A 236 28.50 -6.52 -3.68
C ARG A 236 29.47 -7.14 -4.69
N GLY A 237 30.38 -6.36 -5.27
CA GLY A 237 31.30 -6.84 -6.31
C GLY A 237 30.60 -7.27 -7.60
N LEU A 238 29.43 -6.71 -7.89
CA LEU A 238 28.69 -6.94 -9.12
C LEU A 238 29.21 -6.04 -10.27
N PRO A 239 28.97 -6.41 -11.53
CA PRO A 239 29.13 -5.48 -12.65
C PRO A 239 28.33 -4.19 -12.40
N VAL A 240 28.95 -3.04 -12.64
CA VAL A 240 28.31 -1.73 -12.44
C VAL A 240 27.54 -1.34 -13.70
N THR A 241 26.27 -1.70 -13.76
CA THR A 241 25.37 -1.40 -14.89
C THR A 241 24.55 -0.14 -14.67
N ALA A 242 24.45 0.35 -13.42
CA ALA A 242 23.53 1.42 -12.99
C ALA A 242 22.04 1.08 -13.15
N GLU A 243 21.73 -0.14 -13.61
CA GLU A 243 20.38 -0.65 -13.78
C GLU A 243 20.11 -1.77 -12.77
N PRO A 244 18.87 -1.90 -12.27
CA PRO A 244 18.47 -3.03 -11.44
C PRO A 244 18.25 -4.28 -12.29
N ASP A 245 19.33 -4.80 -12.89
CA ASP A 245 19.34 -6.06 -13.64
C ASP A 245 19.06 -7.28 -12.76
N ASP A 246 18.85 -8.44 -13.38
CA ASP A 246 18.47 -9.69 -12.69
C ASP A 246 19.46 -10.08 -11.57
N ALA A 247 20.77 -9.89 -11.81
CA ALA A 247 21.80 -10.18 -10.82
C ALA A 247 21.71 -9.22 -9.62
N THR A 248 21.48 -7.94 -9.89
CA THR A 248 21.30 -6.90 -8.86
C THR A 248 20.04 -7.16 -8.04
N LEU A 249 18.91 -7.46 -8.69
CA LEU A 249 17.63 -7.75 -8.01
C LEU A 249 17.73 -8.97 -7.11
N GLU A 250 18.38 -10.04 -7.57
CA GLU A 250 18.55 -11.24 -6.76
C GLU A 250 19.42 -10.96 -5.53
N GLN A 251 20.53 -10.23 -5.70
CA GLN A 251 21.37 -9.84 -4.56
C GLN A 251 20.66 -8.89 -3.60
N LEU A 252 19.85 -7.95 -4.09
CA LEU A 252 19.01 -7.08 -3.25
C LEU A 252 18.03 -7.91 -2.42
N ARG A 253 17.32 -8.85 -3.06
CA ARG A 253 16.37 -9.75 -2.41
C ARG A 253 17.04 -10.57 -1.31
N LEU A 254 18.19 -11.20 -1.60
CA LEU A 254 18.95 -11.98 -0.65
C LEU A 254 19.48 -11.12 0.51
N ALA A 255 19.98 -9.91 0.23
CA ALA A 255 20.47 -9.00 1.26
C ALA A 255 19.36 -8.56 2.22
N VAL A 256 18.16 -8.28 1.72
CA VAL A 256 16.99 -7.93 2.54
C VAL A 256 16.54 -9.12 3.39
N ALA A 257 16.48 -10.31 2.80
CA ALA A 257 16.09 -11.54 3.52
C ALA A 257 17.04 -11.88 4.67
N ASN A 258 18.34 -11.59 4.51
CA ASN A 258 19.37 -11.86 5.52
C ASN A 258 19.52 -10.72 6.56
N GLY A 259 18.62 -9.72 6.57
CA GLY A 259 18.64 -8.63 7.55
C GLY A 259 19.79 -7.63 7.40
N GLY A 260 20.47 -7.62 6.25
CA GLY A 260 21.77 -6.96 6.10
C GLY A 260 21.69 -5.46 5.84
N ALA A 261 21.69 -4.64 6.88
CA ALA A 261 22.22 -3.27 6.76
C ALA A 261 23.75 -3.36 6.61
N VAL A 262 24.24 -3.64 5.40
CA VAL A 262 25.67 -3.54 5.09
C VAL A 262 25.87 -2.19 4.43
N ARG A 263 26.18 -1.17 5.23
CA ARG A 263 26.89 0.00 4.71
C ARG A 263 28.36 -0.36 4.59
N PRO A 264 29.00 -0.19 3.44
CA PRO A 264 30.42 0.13 3.45
C PRO A 264 30.59 1.51 4.08
N SER A 265 31.57 1.63 4.96
CA SER A 265 32.14 2.89 5.46
C SER A 265 32.60 3.80 4.32
#